data_AF-A0A090X095-F1
#
_entry.id   AF-A0A090X095-F1
#
_cell.length_a   1.000
_cell.length_b   1.000
_cell.length_c   1.000
_cell.angle_alpha   90.00
_cell.angle_beta   90.00
_cell.angle_gamma   90.00
#
_symmetry.space_group_name_H-M   'P 1'
#
loop_
_entity.id
_entity.type
_entity.pdbx_description
1 polymer ?
#
loop_
_entity_poly.entity_id
_entity_poly.type
_entity_poly.pdbx_seq_one_letter_code
_entity_poly.pdbx_strand_id
1 'polypeptide(L)'
;MFIDDFENVLKERYGAHVTFDDAHVKTTDVYVERYLGEKLKIHINGKPQPFIFIGKALDMGVAKCYLEIEDVNEINTFKITNQTLFDLFTEQQHIIKLDINSKQKSFVLTKQNDNAVLNFN
;
A
#
# COMPACT_ATOMS: atom_id res chain seq x y z
N MET A 1 7.67 2.07 -4.32
CA MET A 1 7.06 2.67 -5.52
C MET A 1 8.05 3.69 -6.07
N PHE A 2 8.18 3.84 -7.38
CA PHE A 2 9.01 4.93 -7.92
C PHE A 2 8.40 6.28 -7.52
N ILE A 3 9.24 7.23 -7.14
CA ILE A 3 8.81 8.50 -6.54
C ILE A 3 8.07 9.36 -7.56
N ASP A 4 8.56 9.40 -8.81
CA ASP A 4 7.96 10.12 -9.94
C ASP A 4 6.54 9.64 -10.24
N ASP A 5 6.32 8.33 -10.38
CA ASP A 5 4.99 7.75 -10.59
C ASP A 5 4.05 8.08 -9.42
N PHE A 6 4.58 8.00 -8.20
CA PHE A 6 3.78 8.26 -7.01
C PHE A 6 3.41 9.74 -6.89
N GLU A 7 4.35 10.65 -7.16
CA GLU A 7 4.08 12.09 -7.28
C GLU A 7 3.01 12.39 -8.31
N ASN A 8 3.11 11.79 -9.50
CA ASN A 8 2.15 12.02 -10.57
C ASN A 8 0.73 11.66 -10.12
N VAL A 9 0.56 10.50 -9.48
CA VAL A 9 -0.76 10.10 -8.95
C VAL A 9 -1.25 11.04 -7.84
N LEU A 10 -0.38 11.47 -6.93
CA LEU A 10 -0.77 12.37 -5.86
C LEU A 10 -1.11 13.78 -6.39
N LYS A 11 -0.38 14.26 -7.41
CA LYS A 11 -0.65 15.55 -8.08
C LYS A 11 -1.99 15.53 -8.80
N GLU A 12 -2.32 14.45 -9.52
CA GLU A 12 -3.62 14.27 -10.19
C GLU A 12 -4.80 14.24 -9.19
N ARG A 13 -4.59 13.67 -8.00
CA ARG A 13 -5.66 13.56 -6.98
C ARG A 13 -5.82 14.76 -6.05
N TYR A 14 -4.72 15.41 -5.68
CA TYR A 14 -4.70 16.40 -4.60
C TYR A 14 -4.13 17.76 -5.04
N GLY A 15 -3.65 17.89 -6.28
CA GLY A 15 -3.15 19.14 -6.86
C GLY A 15 -1.62 19.21 -6.99
N ALA A 16 -1.15 20.16 -7.80
CA ALA A 16 0.23 20.21 -8.31
C ALA A 16 1.35 20.44 -7.26
N HIS A 17 1.01 20.80 -6.02
CA HIS A 17 2.00 21.14 -4.98
C HIS A 17 2.51 19.94 -4.17
N VAL A 18 2.17 18.70 -4.54
CA VAL A 18 2.69 17.50 -3.87
C VAL A 18 4.06 17.14 -4.44
N THR A 19 5.11 17.28 -3.63
CA THR A 19 6.47 16.80 -3.97
C THR A 19 7.06 16.01 -2.81
N PHE A 20 7.94 15.05 -3.11
CA PHE A 20 8.68 14.26 -2.12
C PHE A 20 9.95 14.96 -1.66
N ASP A 21 9.98 16.30 -1.72
CA ASP A 21 11.09 17.11 -1.21
C ASP A 21 11.02 17.27 0.31
N ASP A 22 12.18 17.39 0.95
CA ASP A 22 12.29 17.52 2.42
C ASP A 22 11.49 18.70 2.99
N ALA A 23 11.28 19.76 2.20
CA ALA A 23 10.53 20.95 2.60
C ALA A 23 9.02 20.69 2.80
N HIS A 24 8.47 19.63 2.20
CA HIS A 24 7.03 19.37 2.16
C HIS A 24 6.62 18.03 2.80
N VAL A 25 7.54 17.38 3.52
CA VAL A 25 7.38 16.04 4.10
C VAL A 25 6.06 15.85 4.85
N LYS A 26 5.68 16.77 5.73
CA LYS A 26 4.44 16.65 6.52
C LYS A 26 3.18 16.61 5.65
N THR A 27 3.13 17.44 4.62
CA THR A 27 1.98 17.51 3.70
C THR A 27 1.94 16.29 2.80
N THR A 28 3.09 15.87 2.29
CA THR A 28 3.21 14.69 1.44
C THR A 28 2.88 13.41 2.20
N ASP A 29 3.27 13.28 3.48
CA ASP A 29 2.90 12.15 4.32
C ASP A 29 1.39 12.01 4.50
N VAL A 30 0.67 13.11 4.73
CA VAL A 30 -0.80 13.11 4.82
C VAL A 30 -1.43 12.61 3.51
N TYR A 31 -0.93 13.04 2.36
CA TYR A 31 -1.44 12.58 1.07
C TYR A 31 -1.08 11.13 0.76
N VAL A 32 0.12 10.69 1.15
CA VAL A 32 0.56 9.30 1.04
C VAL A 32 -0.32 8.40 1.91
N GLU A 33 -0.50 8.74 3.18
CA GLU A 33 -1.35 8.01 4.11
C GLU A 33 -2.78 7.92 3.58
N ARG A 34 -3.36 9.04 3.17
CA ARG A 34 -4.72 9.07 2.61
C ARG A 34 -4.83 8.21 1.35
N TYR A 35 -3.89 8.34 0.42
CA TYR A 35 -3.90 7.57 -0.82
C TYR A 35 -3.77 6.07 -0.58
N LEU A 36 -2.81 5.66 0.25
CA LEU A 36 -2.63 4.26 0.62
C LEU A 36 -3.87 3.74 1.33
N GLY A 37 -4.43 4.51 2.27
CA GLY A 37 -5.64 4.16 3.00
C GLY A 37 -6.83 3.90 2.08
N GLU A 38 -6.92 4.57 0.94
CA GLU A 38 -7.95 4.34 -0.08
C GLU A 38 -7.64 3.13 -0.98
N LYS A 39 -6.38 2.91 -1.36
CA LYS A 39 -5.98 1.95 -2.41
C LYS A 39 -5.47 0.61 -1.92
N LEU A 40 -5.01 0.54 -0.68
CA LEU A 40 -4.55 -0.69 -0.04
C LEU A 40 -5.54 -1.04 1.06
N LYS A 41 -6.14 -2.22 0.99
CA LYS A 41 -7.11 -2.71 1.99
C LYS A 41 -6.65 -4.05 2.53
N ILE A 42 -6.66 -4.17 3.85
CA ILE A 42 -6.33 -5.41 4.54
C ILE A 42 -7.56 -5.85 5.32
N HIS A 43 -7.87 -7.14 5.26
CA HIS A 43 -8.84 -7.77 6.12
C HIS A 43 -8.17 -8.95 6.83
N ILE A 44 -8.41 -9.04 8.14
CA ILE A 44 -7.92 -10.13 8.98
C ILE A 44 -9.15 -10.77 9.62
N ASN A 45 -9.25 -12.09 9.52
CA ASN A 45 -10.37 -12.87 10.07
C ASN A 45 -11.74 -12.35 9.56
N GLY A 46 -11.79 -11.98 8.28
CA GLY A 46 -12.99 -11.43 7.63
C GLY A 46 -13.37 -10.00 8.00
N LYS A 47 -12.63 -9.33 8.89
CA LYS A 47 -12.91 -7.94 9.31
C LYS A 47 -11.93 -6.97 8.64
N PRO A 48 -12.39 -5.82 8.12
CA PRO A 48 -11.50 -4.76 7.67
C PRO A 48 -10.59 -4.31 8.81
N GLN A 49 -9.30 -4.23 8.53
CA GLN A 49 -8.31 -3.74 9.47
C GLN A 49 -7.66 -2.48 8.88
N PRO A 50 -7.98 -1.27 9.38
CA PRO A 50 -7.26 -0.08 9.00
C PRO A 50 -5.82 -0.19 9.48
N PHE A 51 -4.89 0.33 8.70
CA PHE A 51 -3.49 0.44 9.11
C PHE A 51 -3.18 1.89 9.50
N ILE A 52 -2.11 2.03 10.27
CA ILE A 52 -1.46 3.29 10.63
C ILE A 52 -0.28 3.48 9.68
N PHE A 53 -0.15 4.66 9.07
CA PHE A 53 1.05 5.00 8.33
C PHE A 53 2.14 5.47 9.30
N ILE A 54 3.21 4.68 9.41
CA ILE A 54 4.32 4.94 10.33
C ILE A 54 5.32 5.94 9.73
N GLY A 55 5.46 5.92 8.41
CA GLY A 55 6.34 6.82 7.69
C GLY A 55 6.81 6.24 6.36
N LYS A 56 7.74 6.96 5.73
CA LYS A 56 8.38 6.55 4.49
C LYS A 56 9.88 6.78 4.50
N ALA A 57 10.61 5.95 3.78
CA ALA A 57 12.01 6.18 3.43
C ALA A 57 12.14 6.35 1.92
N LEU A 58 12.98 7.29 1.49
CA LEU A 58 13.31 7.52 0.09
C LEU A 58 14.71 6.96 -0.17
N ASP A 59 14.82 6.06 -1.13
CA ASP A 59 16.07 5.37 -1.43
C ASP A 59 16.15 5.08 -2.93
N MET A 60 17.19 5.60 -3.60
CA MET A 60 17.44 5.41 -5.03
C MET A 60 16.20 5.63 -5.93
N GLY A 61 15.45 6.71 -5.71
CA GLY A 61 14.25 7.02 -6.50
C GLY A 61 13.02 6.19 -6.13
N VAL A 62 13.08 5.41 -5.05
CA VAL A 62 11.98 4.57 -4.57
C VAL A 62 11.48 5.04 -3.21
N ALA A 63 10.17 5.26 -3.10
CA ALA A 63 9.47 5.42 -1.84
C ALA A 63 9.14 4.05 -1.22
N LYS A 64 9.65 3.80 -0.02
CA LYS A 64 9.31 2.67 0.85
C LYS A 64 8.37 3.18 1.94
N CYS A 65 7.13 2.70 1.95
CA CYS A 65 6.13 3.09 2.95
C CYS A 65 6.01 2.00 4.02
N TYR A 66 5.95 2.42 5.28
CA TYR A 66 5.83 1.52 6.43
C TYR A 66 4.44 1.68 7.04
N LEU A 67 3.72 0.56 7.14
CA LEU A 67 2.34 0.50 7.61
C LEU A 67 2.26 -0.51 8.75
N GLU A 68 1.44 -0.21 9.76
CA GLU A 68 1.23 -1.07 10.92
C GLU A 68 -0.26 -1.32 11.16
N ILE A 69 -0.61 -2.52 11.61
CA ILE A 69 -1.94 -2.83 12.12
C ILE A 69 -1.73 -3.37 13.54
N GLU A 70 -2.30 -2.68 14.52
CA GLU A 70 -2.21 -3.04 15.93
C GLU A 70 -3.33 -4.03 16.32
N ASP A 71 -3.25 -4.58 17.54
CA ASP A 71 -4.28 -5.43 18.14
C ASP A 71 -4.64 -6.71 17.35
N VAL A 72 -3.68 -7.25 16.59
CA VAL A 72 -3.84 -8.52 15.85
C VAL A 72 -3.36 -9.69 16.70
N ASN A 73 -4.28 -10.35 17.41
CA ASN A 73 -3.95 -11.51 18.24
C ASN A 73 -3.65 -12.78 17.42
N GLU A 74 -4.41 -13.03 16.35
CA GLU A 74 -4.27 -14.22 15.51
C GLU A 74 -4.71 -13.93 14.06
N ILE A 75 -4.11 -14.64 13.10
CA ILE A 75 -4.43 -14.53 11.68
C ILE A 75 -4.84 -15.91 11.15
N ASN A 76 -6.15 -16.15 11.11
CA ASN A 76 -6.78 -17.35 10.55
C ASN A 76 -7.09 -17.16 9.07
N THR A 77 -7.56 -15.97 8.69
CA THR A 77 -7.69 -15.57 7.28
C THR A 77 -7.07 -14.19 7.06
N PHE A 78 -6.42 -14.03 5.92
CA PHE A 78 -5.81 -12.77 5.51
C PHE A 78 -6.24 -12.46 4.08
N LYS A 79 -6.79 -11.27 3.87
CA LYS A 79 -7.08 -10.75 2.54
C LYS A 79 -6.38 -9.42 2.36
N ILE A 80 -5.69 -9.26 1.24
CA ILE A 80 -5.10 -8.02 0.80
C ILE A 80 -5.69 -7.65 -0.55
N THR A 81 -6.08 -6.39 -0.69
CA THR A 81 -6.46 -5.77 -1.97
C THR A 81 -5.52 -4.60 -2.19
N ASN A 82 -4.80 -4.58 -3.32
CA ASN A 82 -3.88 -3.50 -3.66
C ASN A 82 -4.23 -2.95 -5.05
N GLN A 83 -4.67 -1.70 -5.07
CA GLN A 83 -5.05 -0.95 -6.27
C GLN A 83 -4.16 0.28 -6.48
N THR A 84 -2.99 0.32 -5.84
CA THR A 84 -2.07 1.45 -5.96
C THR A 84 -1.65 1.64 -7.41
N LEU A 85 -1.57 2.88 -7.86
CA LEU A 85 -1.17 3.32 -9.21
C LEU A 85 -2.07 2.85 -10.38
N PHE A 86 -3.06 1.95 -10.18
CA PHE A 86 -3.98 1.49 -11.24
C PHE A 86 -4.88 2.58 -11.87
N ASP A 87 -4.96 3.74 -11.23
CA ASP A 87 -5.67 4.91 -11.75
C ASP A 87 -4.94 5.50 -12.98
N LEU A 88 -3.60 5.45 -13.00
CA LEU A 88 -2.77 5.98 -14.10
C LEU A 88 -2.12 4.89 -14.95
N PHE A 89 -1.87 3.71 -14.38
CA PHE A 89 -1.10 2.66 -15.02
C PHE A 89 -1.88 1.33 -15.03
N THR A 90 -2.53 1.02 -16.16
CA THR A 90 -3.39 -0.18 -16.28
C THR A 90 -2.60 -1.49 -16.32
N GLU A 91 -1.37 -1.45 -16.84
CA GLU A 91 -0.47 -2.60 -16.97
C GLU A 91 0.39 -2.83 -15.72
N GLN A 92 0.20 -2.00 -14.68
CA GLN A 92 0.93 -2.13 -13.42
C GLN A 92 0.68 -3.50 -12.80
N GLN A 93 1.73 -4.04 -12.20
CA GLN A 93 1.67 -5.29 -11.42
C GLN A 93 2.18 -5.03 -10.00
N HIS A 94 1.57 -5.72 -9.03
CA HIS A 94 2.04 -5.72 -7.65
C HIS A 94 2.50 -7.11 -7.26
N ILE A 95 3.78 -7.22 -6.89
CA ILE A 95 4.30 -8.44 -6.28
C ILE A 95 4.06 -8.34 -4.77
N ILE A 96 3.21 -9.20 -4.24
CA ILE A 96 2.90 -9.27 -2.81
C ILE A 96 3.61 -10.49 -2.23
N LYS A 97 4.54 -10.27 -1.30
CA LYS A 97 5.21 -11.32 -0.53
C LYS A 97 4.71 -11.26 0.90
N LEU A 98 4.23 -12.39 1.40
CA LEU A 98 3.69 -12.53 2.75
C LEU A 98 4.48 -13.59 3.49
N ASP A 99 4.80 -13.30 4.75
CA ASP A 99 5.32 -14.25 5.72
C ASP A 99 4.41 -14.17 6.95
N ILE A 100 3.49 -15.13 7.07
CA ILE A 100 2.43 -15.16 8.09
C ILE A 100 2.38 -16.57 8.67
N ASN A 101 2.40 -16.69 10.00
CA ASN A 101 2.39 -17.97 10.71
C ASN A 101 3.46 -18.96 10.17
N SER A 102 4.67 -18.45 9.92
CA SER A 102 5.79 -19.20 9.32
C SER A 102 5.51 -19.79 7.93
N LYS A 103 4.50 -19.28 7.22
CA LYS A 103 4.20 -19.66 5.84
C LYS A 103 4.49 -18.50 4.90
N GLN A 104 5.39 -18.76 3.95
CA GLN A 104 5.72 -17.81 2.90
C GLN A 104 4.82 -18.01 1.68
N LYS A 105 4.23 -16.92 1.18
CA LYS A 105 3.40 -16.91 -0.03
C LYS A 105 3.72 -15.68 -0.86
N SER A 106 3.67 -15.85 -2.19
CA SER A 106 3.89 -14.76 -3.14
C SER A 106 2.75 -14.72 -4.15
N PHE A 107 2.27 -13.52 -4.46
CA PHE A 107 1.22 -13.27 -5.43
C PHE A 107 1.65 -12.17 -6.39
N VAL A 108 1.10 -12.22 -7.60
CA VAL A 108 1.12 -11.10 -8.53
C VAL A 108 -0.31 -10.62 -8.66
N LEU A 109 -0.56 -9.37 -8.30
CA LEU A 109 -1.86 -8.71 -8.45
C LEU A 109 -1.81 -7.77 -9.64
N THR A 110 -2.90 -7.72 -10.39
CA THR A 110 -3.09 -6.83 -11.55
C THR A 110 -4.43 -6.10 -11.41
N LYS A 111 -4.74 -5.17 -12.32
CA LYS A 111 -6.02 -4.47 -12.30
C LYS A 111 -7.23 -5.40 -12.44
N GLN A 112 -7.09 -6.53 -13.12
CA GLN A 112 -8.16 -7.53 -13.28
C GLN A 112 -8.27 -8.50 -12.10
N ASN A 113 -7.20 -8.65 -11.31
CA ASN A 113 -7.17 -9.47 -10.11
C ASN A 113 -6.32 -8.78 -9.03
N ASP A 114 -6.96 -7.83 -8.35
CA ASP A 114 -6.32 -6.87 -7.44
C ASP A 114 -6.22 -7.36 -6.00
N ASN A 115 -6.59 -8.61 -5.73
CA ASN A 115 -6.65 -9.14 -4.37
C ASN A 115 -6.16 -10.58 -4.25
N ALA A 116 -5.68 -10.91 -3.07
CA ALA A 116 -5.30 -12.26 -2.67
C ALA A 116 -5.93 -12.59 -1.32
N VAL A 117 -6.36 -13.86 -1.17
CA VAL A 117 -6.91 -14.40 0.06
C VAL A 117 -6.08 -15.61 0.48
N LEU A 118 -5.71 -15.64 1.75
CA LEU A 118 -5.03 -16.75 2.42
C LEU A 118 -5.90 -17.26 3.57
N ASN A 119 -5.97 -18.58 3.66
CA ASN A 119 -6.59 -19.28 4.78
C ASN A 119 -5.53 -20.13 5.47
N PHE A 120 -5.47 -20.01 6.79
CA PHE A 120 -4.50 -20.66 7.67
C PHE A 120 -5.15 -21.66 8.64
N ASN A 121 -6.49 -21.76 8.64
CA ASN A 121 -7.25 -22.81 9.33
C ASN A 121 -6.93 -24.20 8.77
#